data_AF-C7D9N7-F1
#
_entry.id   AF-C7D9N7-F1
#
_cell.length_a   1.000
_cell.length_b   1.000
_cell.length_c   1.000
_cell.angle_alpha   90.00
_cell.angle_beta   90.00
_cell.angle_gamma   90.00
#
_symmetry.space_group_name_H-M   'P 1'
#
loop_
_entity.id
_entity.type
_entity.pdbx_description
1 polymer ?
#
loop_
_entity_poly.entity_id
_entity_poly.type
_entity_poly.pdbx_seq_one_letter_code
_entity_poly.pdbx_strand_id
1 'polypeptide(L)'
;MAQKFGGQHSPDGPTQTTHSDRIVAETRQVDAAGAKANILFIPAIPLVFTSLNDGPFTLGLALVGAATLTLAAWLLRDGLRAEAAYKARKVARRPALPRKLAATVLTGVGVAVASVTNEVGIIGSVLYGVIASALHLTAFGIDPLRNKNIEGVDLFQQDRVARVIDEAEKHLTAMRAAISKTGDRVLEARVDQFQNAARTMARTVEEDPHDLTGARKYLGVYLQGARDATIKFSDLYTRKKDASAKADFEALLTDLETNFTARTEKMLLDDRSDMDVEIKVLRDRLQREGVTSK
;
A
#
# COMPACT_ATOMS: atom_id res chain seq x y z
N MET A 1 -49.56 2.48 -31.79
CA MET A 1 -48.83 2.78 -30.54
C MET A 1 -47.40 2.29 -30.74
N ALA A 2 -46.42 3.19 -30.87
CA ALA A 2 -45.02 2.83 -31.12
C ALA A 2 -44.19 3.04 -29.85
N GLN A 3 -43.70 1.96 -29.26
CA GLN A 3 -42.69 2.01 -28.19
C GLN A 3 -41.32 2.31 -28.82
N LYS A 4 -40.72 3.44 -28.46
CA LYS A 4 -39.34 3.77 -28.83
C LYS A 4 -38.40 3.03 -27.89
N PHE A 5 -37.58 2.14 -28.43
CA PHE A 5 -36.45 1.53 -27.71
C PHE A 5 -35.28 2.51 -27.67
N GLY A 6 -34.93 2.99 -26.48
CA GLY A 6 -33.69 3.73 -26.22
C GLY A 6 -32.59 2.75 -25.86
N GLY A 7 -31.61 2.57 -26.75
CA GLY A 7 -30.41 1.80 -26.45
C GLY A 7 -29.37 2.61 -25.65
N GLN A 8 -28.43 1.89 -25.05
CA GLN A 8 -27.32 2.33 -24.18
C GLN A 8 -26.36 3.39 -24.79
N HIS A 9 -26.59 3.82 -26.03
CA HIS A 9 -25.82 4.87 -26.73
C HIS A 9 -26.72 5.93 -27.38
N SER A 10 -27.97 6.10 -26.93
CA SER A 10 -28.81 7.21 -27.39
C SER A 10 -28.35 8.53 -26.74
N PRO A 11 -28.19 9.63 -27.50
CA PRO A 11 -27.66 10.89 -27.00
C PRO A 11 -28.55 11.59 -25.95
N ASP A 12 -29.78 11.12 -25.73
CA ASP A 12 -30.74 11.65 -24.74
C ASP A 12 -30.92 10.75 -23.50
N GLY A 13 -30.01 9.79 -23.25
CA GLY A 13 -30.04 8.98 -22.02
C GLY A 13 -29.49 9.75 -20.81
N PRO A 14 -30.12 9.69 -19.62
CA PRO A 14 -29.58 10.36 -18.45
C PRO A 14 -28.19 9.82 -18.16
N THR A 15 -27.19 10.70 -18.18
CA THR A 15 -25.81 10.38 -17.81
C THR A 15 -25.76 10.13 -16.31
N GLN A 16 -26.23 8.96 -15.88
CA GLN A 16 -25.89 8.43 -14.57
C GLN A 16 -24.41 8.05 -14.64
N THR A 17 -23.57 9.02 -14.32
CA THR A 17 -22.20 8.79 -13.90
C THR A 17 -22.29 7.94 -12.63
N THR A 18 -22.35 6.63 -12.80
CA THR A 18 -22.52 5.69 -11.70
C THR A 18 -21.31 5.81 -10.78
N HIS A 19 -21.56 5.83 -9.47
CA HIS A 19 -20.52 5.85 -8.43
C HIS A 19 -19.46 4.75 -8.61
N SER A 20 -19.78 3.68 -9.33
CA SER A 20 -18.87 2.61 -9.70
C SER A 20 -17.67 3.06 -10.53
N ASP A 21 -17.81 4.01 -11.48
CA ASP A 21 -16.66 4.46 -12.30
C ASP A 21 -15.65 5.28 -11.49
N ARG A 22 -16.13 6.03 -10.48
CA ARG A 22 -15.23 6.71 -9.52
C ARG A 22 -14.49 5.71 -8.61
N ILE A 23 -15.16 4.65 -8.18
CA ILE A 23 -14.57 3.61 -7.30
C ILE A 23 -13.54 2.73 -8.05
N VAL A 24 -13.75 2.46 -9.34
CA VAL A 24 -12.83 1.67 -10.18
C VAL A 24 -11.58 2.47 -10.58
N ALA A 25 -11.70 3.79 -10.76
CA ALA A 25 -10.53 4.64 -11.01
C ALA A 25 -9.63 4.77 -9.76
N GLU A 26 -10.21 4.74 -8.56
CA GLU A 26 -9.49 4.84 -7.28
C GLU A 26 -8.65 3.58 -6.96
N THR A 27 -8.96 2.44 -7.59
CA THR A 27 -8.35 1.13 -7.30
C THR A 27 -7.08 0.81 -8.10
N ARG A 28 -6.76 1.56 -9.17
CA ARG A 28 -5.51 1.34 -9.93
C ARG A 28 -4.35 2.13 -9.30
N GLN A 29 -3.93 1.74 -8.10
CA GLN A 29 -2.70 2.27 -7.52
C GLN A 29 -1.50 1.75 -8.34
N VAL A 30 -0.80 2.67 -9.01
CA VAL A 30 0.43 2.36 -9.74
C VAL A 30 1.50 1.92 -8.73
N ASP A 31 2.17 0.79 -8.99
CA ASP A 31 3.29 0.33 -8.15
C ASP A 31 4.35 1.43 -8.08
N ALA A 32 4.57 1.97 -6.88
CA ALA A 32 5.54 3.04 -6.64
C ALA A 32 6.97 2.63 -7.03
N ALA A 33 7.23 1.33 -7.04
CA ALA A 33 8.46 0.72 -7.52
C ALA A 33 8.51 0.56 -9.06
N GLY A 34 7.79 1.41 -9.80
CA GLY A 34 7.56 1.32 -11.25
C GLY A 34 8.83 1.29 -12.11
N ALA A 35 8.68 1.46 -13.43
CA ALA A 35 9.72 1.23 -14.44
C ALA A 35 11.12 1.81 -14.09
N LYS A 36 11.18 2.95 -13.40
CA LYS A 36 12.43 3.59 -12.95
C LYS A 36 13.29 2.69 -12.04
N ALA A 37 12.70 1.95 -11.11
CA ALA A 37 13.44 1.05 -10.23
C ALA A 37 13.89 -0.22 -10.97
N ASN A 38 13.08 -0.71 -11.91
CA ASN A 38 13.43 -1.89 -12.70
C ASN A 38 14.62 -1.66 -13.65
N ILE A 39 14.84 -0.43 -14.11
CA ILE A 39 16.00 -0.08 -14.96
C ILE A 39 17.34 -0.31 -14.23
N LEU A 40 17.39 -0.19 -12.90
CA LEU A 40 18.61 -0.39 -12.12
C LEU A 40 19.09 -1.84 -12.04
N PHE A 41 18.29 -2.81 -12.50
CA PHE A 41 18.76 -4.20 -12.66
C PHE A 41 19.59 -4.39 -13.94
N ILE A 42 19.45 -3.49 -14.92
CA ILE A 42 20.11 -3.63 -16.23
C ILE A 42 21.63 -3.55 -16.12
N PRO A 43 22.27 -2.60 -15.38
CA PRO A 43 23.72 -2.46 -15.34
C PRO A 43 24.50 -3.70 -14.90
N ALA A 44 23.90 -4.58 -14.09
CA ALA A 44 24.53 -5.82 -13.65
C ALA A 44 24.75 -6.82 -14.81
N ILE A 45 23.90 -6.79 -15.85
CA ILE A 45 23.96 -7.72 -16.99
C ILE A 45 25.20 -7.49 -17.86
N PRO A 46 25.44 -6.28 -18.43
CA PRO A 46 26.61 -6.05 -19.26
C PRO A 46 27.89 -6.22 -18.43
N LEU A 47 27.91 -5.82 -17.15
CA LEU A 47 29.07 -5.97 -16.27
C LEU A 47 29.57 -7.43 -16.20
N VAL A 48 28.66 -8.38 -15.98
CA VAL A 48 29.04 -9.81 -15.94
C VAL A 48 29.41 -10.29 -17.34
N PHE A 49 28.59 -9.96 -18.34
CA PHE A 49 28.78 -10.47 -19.71
C PHE A 49 30.11 -10.03 -20.33
N THR A 50 30.53 -8.78 -20.11
CA THR A 50 31.82 -8.29 -20.62
C THR A 50 33.00 -8.93 -19.90
N SER A 51 32.85 -9.30 -18.62
CA SER A 51 33.91 -9.88 -17.80
C SER A 51 34.20 -11.38 -18.03
N LEU A 52 33.37 -12.09 -18.81
CA LEU A 52 33.45 -13.55 -18.98
C LEU A 52 34.80 -14.04 -19.54
N ASN A 53 35.46 -13.22 -20.35
CA ASN A 53 36.71 -13.57 -21.02
C ASN A 53 37.95 -12.92 -20.39
N ASP A 54 37.79 -12.10 -19.33
CA ASP A 54 38.86 -11.28 -18.74
C ASP A 54 39.60 -11.99 -17.59
N GLY A 55 39.38 -13.30 -17.46
CA GLY A 55 40.01 -14.16 -16.47
C GLY A 55 39.24 -14.27 -15.14
N PRO A 56 39.57 -15.26 -14.30
CA PRO A 56 38.77 -15.62 -13.13
C PRO A 56 38.69 -14.51 -12.06
N PHE A 57 39.75 -13.73 -11.89
CA PHE A 57 39.79 -12.65 -10.90
C PHE A 57 38.85 -11.50 -11.28
N THR A 58 38.91 -11.05 -12.54
CA THR A 58 38.04 -10.01 -13.09
C THR A 58 36.58 -10.43 -13.05
N LEU A 59 36.30 -11.68 -13.46
CA LEU A 59 34.97 -12.26 -13.37
C LEU A 59 34.45 -12.31 -11.91
N GLY A 60 35.31 -12.68 -10.96
CA GLY A 60 34.96 -12.68 -9.53
C GLY A 60 34.54 -11.29 -9.03
N LEU A 61 35.30 -10.25 -9.36
CA LEU A 61 34.96 -8.87 -9.01
C LEU A 61 33.69 -8.38 -9.71
N ALA A 62 33.52 -8.70 -10.99
CA ALA A 62 32.33 -8.35 -11.75
C ALA A 62 31.07 -9.00 -11.16
N LEU A 63 31.15 -10.27 -10.73
CA LEU A 63 30.05 -10.96 -10.05
C LEU A 63 29.72 -10.32 -8.70
N VAL A 64 30.73 -9.94 -7.90
CA VAL A 64 30.50 -9.22 -6.63
C VAL A 64 29.86 -7.86 -6.87
N GLY A 65 30.35 -7.10 -7.85
CA GLY A 65 29.77 -5.82 -8.25
C GLY A 65 28.32 -5.97 -8.73
N ALA A 66 28.06 -6.94 -9.61
CA ALA A 66 26.73 -7.23 -10.14
C ALA A 66 25.75 -7.69 -9.04
N ALA A 67 26.18 -8.55 -8.12
CA ALA A 67 25.39 -8.97 -6.98
C ALA A 67 25.06 -7.78 -6.06
N THR A 68 26.03 -6.90 -5.82
CA THR A 68 25.86 -5.69 -5.01
C THR A 68 24.87 -4.71 -5.67
N LEU A 69 24.98 -4.47 -6.97
CA LEU A 69 24.06 -3.62 -7.73
C LEU A 69 22.63 -4.20 -7.78
N THR A 70 22.52 -5.52 -7.96
CA THR A 70 21.22 -6.21 -7.94
C THR A 70 20.56 -6.10 -6.57
N LEU A 71 21.34 -6.26 -5.49
CA LEU A 71 20.86 -6.07 -4.12
C LEU A 71 20.44 -4.61 -3.87
N ALA A 72 21.19 -3.64 -4.37
CA ALA A 72 20.84 -2.22 -4.29
C ALA A 72 19.51 -1.93 -4.98
N ALA A 73 19.32 -2.42 -6.21
CA ALA A 73 18.09 -2.25 -6.99
C ALA A 73 16.88 -2.91 -6.30
N TRP A 74 17.07 -4.09 -5.71
CA TRP A 74 16.04 -4.77 -4.92
C TRP A 74 15.63 -3.96 -3.69
N LEU A 75 16.61 -3.46 -2.95
CA LEU A 75 16.36 -2.67 -1.74
C LEU A 75 15.69 -1.32 -2.06
N LEU A 76 16.08 -0.69 -3.16
CA LEU A 76 15.43 0.53 -3.66
C LEU A 76 13.97 0.31 -3.99
N ARG A 77 13.65 -0.79 -4.69
CA ARG A 77 12.29 -1.16 -5.06
C ARG A 77 11.39 -1.24 -3.82
N ASP A 78 11.87 -1.91 -2.78
CA ASP A 78 11.15 -2.03 -1.52
C ASP A 78 11.11 -0.72 -0.72
N GLY A 79 12.12 0.14 -0.86
CA GLY A 79 12.16 1.47 -0.27
C GLY A 79 11.10 2.42 -0.87
N LEU A 80 10.96 2.42 -2.20
CA LEU A 80 9.96 3.23 -2.90
C LEU A 80 8.53 2.82 -2.55
N ARG A 81 8.28 1.51 -2.43
CA ARG A 81 6.97 1.00 -1.96
C ARG A 81 6.68 1.41 -0.53
N ALA A 82 7.67 1.29 0.36
CA ALA A 82 7.52 1.71 1.76
C ALA A 82 7.25 3.22 1.87
N GLU A 83 7.93 4.05 1.07
CA GLU A 83 7.67 5.49 1.03
C GLU A 83 6.28 5.81 0.51
N ALA A 84 5.81 5.15 -0.55
CA ALA A 84 4.46 5.38 -1.07
C ALA A 84 3.37 4.99 -0.06
N ALA A 85 3.53 3.85 0.62
CA ALA A 85 2.64 3.44 1.70
C ALA A 85 2.65 4.45 2.86
N TYR A 86 3.83 4.95 3.23
CA TYR A 86 3.96 6.02 4.24
C TYR A 86 3.28 7.32 3.78
N LYS A 87 3.42 7.71 2.50
CA LYS A 87 2.84 8.94 1.95
C LYS A 87 1.32 8.89 1.84
N ALA A 88 0.76 7.74 1.48
CA ALA A 88 -0.70 7.55 1.31
C ALA A 88 -1.49 7.67 2.63
N ARG A 89 -0.82 7.50 3.77
CA ARG A 89 -1.42 7.48 5.10
C ARG A 89 -1.26 8.83 5.83
N LYS A 90 -2.28 9.24 6.59
CA LYS A 90 -2.24 10.39 7.51
C LYS A 90 -1.45 10.04 8.77
N VAL A 91 -1.55 8.81 9.25
CA VAL A 91 -0.81 8.29 10.42
C VAL A 91 0.05 7.11 9.98
N ALA A 92 1.37 7.26 10.09
CA ALA A 92 2.31 6.24 9.65
C ALA A 92 3.63 6.31 10.41
N ARG A 93 4.15 5.13 10.78
CA ARG A 93 5.49 5.01 11.33
C ARG A 93 6.54 5.13 10.23
N ARG A 94 7.69 5.74 10.54
CA ARG A 94 8.84 5.69 9.64
C ARG A 94 9.26 4.25 9.36
N PRO A 95 9.74 3.92 8.14
CA PRO A 95 10.32 2.61 7.85
C PRO A 95 11.42 2.25 8.86
N ALA A 96 11.46 0.99 9.31
CA ALA A 96 12.43 0.53 10.31
C ALA A 96 13.89 0.61 9.83
N LEU A 97 14.10 0.48 8.52
CA LEU A 97 15.38 0.62 7.85
C LEU A 97 15.24 1.61 6.68
N PRO A 98 16.13 2.61 6.54
CA PRO A 98 16.13 3.53 5.42
C PRO A 98 16.69 2.83 4.17
N ARG A 99 15.80 2.08 3.49
CA ARG A 99 16.15 1.19 2.38
C ARG A 99 16.72 1.93 1.17
N LYS A 100 16.25 3.15 0.86
CA LYS A 100 16.79 3.95 -0.25
C LYS A 100 18.18 4.49 0.05
N LEU A 101 18.46 4.85 1.31
CA LEU A 101 19.82 5.21 1.73
C LEU A 101 20.77 4.02 1.64
N ALA A 102 20.36 2.85 2.14
CA ALA A 102 21.15 1.63 2.03
C ALA A 102 21.37 1.25 0.55
N ALA A 103 20.35 1.37 -0.30
CA ALA A 103 20.48 1.17 -1.74
C ALA A 103 21.48 2.15 -2.36
N THR A 104 21.44 3.43 -1.96
CA THR A 104 22.38 4.46 -2.43
C THR A 104 23.84 4.09 -2.13
N VAL A 105 24.11 3.64 -0.90
CA VAL A 105 25.45 3.20 -0.50
C VAL A 105 25.87 1.96 -1.30
N LEU A 106 24.99 0.96 -1.43
CA LEU A 106 25.28 -0.25 -2.19
C LEU A 106 25.49 0.04 -3.68
N THR A 107 24.77 0.98 -4.29
CA THR A 107 25.00 1.42 -5.67
C THR A 107 26.40 2.02 -5.80
N GLY A 108 26.83 2.86 -4.87
CA GLY A 108 28.19 3.40 -4.85
C GLY A 108 29.26 2.31 -4.76
N VAL A 109 29.09 1.37 -3.82
CA VAL A 109 30.01 0.24 -3.64
C VAL A 109 30.04 -0.64 -4.88
N GLY A 110 28.88 -0.99 -5.43
CA GLY A 110 28.76 -1.83 -6.62
C GLY A 110 29.43 -1.20 -7.85
N VAL A 111 29.25 0.11 -8.06
CA VAL A 111 29.94 0.85 -9.13
C VAL A 111 31.45 0.95 -8.87
N ALA A 112 31.88 1.20 -7.64
CA ALA A 112 33.29 1.23 -7.30
C ALA A 112 33.97 -0.12 -7.59
N VAL A 113 33.37 -1.23 -7.14
CA VAL A 113 33.86 -2.59 -7.43
C VAL A 113 33.87 -2.87 -8.94
N ALA A 114 32.79 -2.53 -9.65
CA ALA A 114 32.69 -2.71 -11.10
C ALA A 114 33.73 -1.89 -11.88
N SER A 115 34.15 -0.74 -11.36
CA SER A 115 35.13 0.11 -12.05
C SER A 115 36.59 -0.35 -11.85
N VAL A 116 36.86 -1.18 -10.84
CA VAL A 116 38.21 -1.77 -10.64
C VAL A 116 38.59 -2.66 -11.81
N THR A 117 37.61 -3.28 -12.49
CA THR A 117 37.86 -4.11 -13.68
C THR A 117 38.24 -3.30 -14.93
N ASN A 118 38.09 -1.97 -14.92
CA ASN A 118 38.29 -1.10 -16.09
C ASN A 118 39.61 -0.29 -16.02
N GLU A 119 40.60 -0.73 -15.23
CA GLU A 119 41.94 -0.11 -15.10
C GLU A 119 41.96 1.37 -14.64
N VAL A 120 40.85 1.90 -14.12
CA VAL A 120 40.71 3.32 -13.69
C VAL A 120 41.52 3.64 -12.41
N GLY A 121 42.08 2.61 -11.76
CA GLY A 121 42.78 2.72 -10.48
C GLY A 121 41.85 3.01 -9.30
N ILE A 122 42.37 2.83 -8.07
CA ILE A 122 41.57 2.90 -6.83
C ILE A 122 40.88 4.27 -6.67
N ILE A 123 41.58 5.36 -6.96
CA ILE A 123 41.03 6.71 -6.83
C ILE A 123 39.88 6.94 -7.81
N GLY A 124 40.04 6.49 -9.07
CA GLY A 124 38.99 6.56 -10.08
C GLY A 124 37.77 5.73 -9.69
N SER A 125 38.00 4.56 -9.11
CA SER A 125 36.92 3.69 -8.64
C SER A 125 36.10 4.28 -7.50
N VAL A 126 36.79 4.88 -6.51
CA VAL A 126 36.12 5.60 -5.43
C VAL A 126 35.32 6.77 -5.98
N LEU A 127 35.88 7.55 -6.92
CA LEU A 127 35.19 8.69 -7.52
C LEU A 127 33.92 8.26 -8.27
N TYR A 128 33.98 7.20 -9.07
CA TYR A 128 32.79 6.65 -9.73
C TYR A 128 31.73 6.17 -8.74
N GLY A 129 32.15 5.52 -7.64
CA GLY A 129 31.22 5.14 -6.57
C GLY A 129 30.54 6.34 -5.91
N VAL A 130 31.28 7.41 -5.62
CA VAL A 130 30.74 8.65 -5.05
C VAL A 130 29.74 9.31 -6.01
N ILE A 131 30.11 9.43 -7.29
CA ILE A 131 29.22 10.00 -8.32
C ILE A 131 27.96 9.17 -8.46
N ALA A 132 28.07 7.84 -8.52
CA ALA A 132 26.93 6.94 -8.61
C ALA A 132 26.01 7.08 -7.39
N SER A 133 26.58 7.23 -6.19
CA SER A 133 25.82 7.45 -4.96
C SER A 133 25.08 8.79 -4.99
N ALA A 134 25.73 9.86 -5.43
CA ALA A 134 25.12 11.18 -5.57
C ALA A 134 23.98 11.18 -6.60
N LEU A 135 24.19 10.57 -7.76
CA LEU A 135 23.16 10.41 -8.78
C LEU A 135 21.98 9.56 -8.29
N HIS A 136 22.26 8.46 -7.58
CA HIS A 136 21.22 7.63 -7.00
C HIS A 136 20.41 8.39 -5.93
N LEU A 137 21.09 9.10 -5.03
CA LEU A 137 20.43 9.89 -3.99
C LEU A 137 19.56 11.01 -4.57
N THR A 138 20.04 11.70 -5.60
CA THR A 138 19.28 12.78 -6.25
C THR A 138 18.10 12.24 -7.05
N ALA A 139 18.23 11.09 -7.70
CA ALA A 139 17.17 10.47 -8.48
C ALA A 139 16.01 9.91 -7.61
N PHE A 140 16.32 9.35 -6.43
CA PHE A 140 15.34 8.62 -5.61
C PHE A 140 15.04 9.24 -4.24
N GLY A 141 15.83 10.23 -3.83
CA GLY A 141 15.68 10.94 -2.57
C GLY A 141 15.92 10.07 -1.33
N ILE A 142 15.69 10.66 -0.16
CA ILE A 142 15.89 10.03 1.15
C ILE A 142 14.59 9.35 1.62
N ASP A 143 14.69 8.26 2.38
CA ASP A 143 13.55 7.64 3.04
C ASP A 143 12.87 8.59 4.06
N PRO A 144 11.57 8.47 4.32
CA PRO A 144 10.94 9.20 5.43
C PRO A 144 11.59 8.83 6.78
N LEU A 145 12.12 9.83 7.49
CA LEU A 145 12.86 9.61 8.75
C LEU A 145 12.05 9.93 10.02
N ARG A 146 10.84 10.45 9.87
CA ARG A 146 9.96 10.88 10.96
C ARG A 146 8.64 10.12 10.93
N ASN A 147 7.98 9.97 12.06
CA ASN A 147 6.63 9.43 12.10
C ASN A 147 5.64 10.53 11.69
N LYS A 148 4.52 10.15 11.05
CA LYS A 148 3.35 11.03 10.90
C LYS A 148 2.44 10.81 12.09
N ASN A 149 2.21 11.88 12.83
CA ASN A 149 1.40 11.88 14.04
C ASN A 149 0.26 12.91 13.88
N ILE A 150 -0.86 12.68 14.55
CA ILE A 150 -1.93 13.67 14.72
C ILE A 150 -1.58 14.51 15.96
N GLU A 151 -1.60 15.84 15.85
CA GLU A 151 -1.40 16.72 17.01
C GLU A 151 -2.55 16.55 18.00
N GLY A 152 -2.26 16.42 19.30
CA GLY A 152 -3.27 16.33 20.36
C GLY A 152 -3.71 14.92 20.78
N VAL A 153 -3.23 13.85 20.12
CA VAL A 153 -3.52 12.46 20.52
C VAL A 153 -2.25 11.78 21.06
N ASP A 154 -2.40 10.95 22.11
CA ASP A 154 -1.29 10.20 22.71
C ASP A 154 -0.57 9.30 21.69
N LEU A 155 0.76 9.39 21.66
CA LEU A 155 1.66 8.64 20.78
C LEU A 155 1.43 7.12 20.89
N PHE A 156 1.12 6.62 22.08
CA PHE A 156 0.84 5.19 22.28
C PHE A 156 -0.42 4.71 21.57
N GLN A 157 -1.47 5.55 21.51
CA GLN A 157 -2.70 5.21 20.80
C GLN A 157 -2.48 5.21 19.29
N GLN A 158 -1.78 6.22 18.76
CA GLN A 158 -1.42 6.30 17.34
C GLN A 158 -0.56 5.11 16.88
N ASP A 159 0.45 4.74 17.67
CA ASP A 159 1.30 3.57 17.38
C ASP A 159 0.52 2.25 17.40
N ARG A 160 -0.59 2.18 18.15
CA ARG A 160 -1.49 1.01 18.13
C ARG A 160 -2.37 1.01 16.89
N VAL A 161 -2.94 2.15 16.51
CA VAL A 161 -3.72 2.30 15.27
C VAL A 161 -2.89 1.89 14.05
N ALA A 162 -1.69 2.46 13.91
CA ALA A 162 -0.80 2.18 12.78
C ALA A 162 -0.49 0.68 12.64
N ARG A 163 -0.21 -0.01 13.76
CA ARG A 163 0.06 -1.45 13.77
C ARG A 163 -1.15 -2.29 13.34
N VAL A 164 -2.34 -1.95 13.83
CA VAL A 164 -3.57 -2.68 13.48
C VAL A 164 -3.91 -2.48 12.00
N ILE A 165 -3.74 -1.26 11.46
CA ILE A 165 -3.94 -0.99 10.03
C ILE A 165 -2.92 -1.75 9.17
N ASP A 166 -1.65 -1.81 9.60
CA ASP A 166 -0.62 -2.60 8.91
C ASP A 166 -0.95 -4.10 8.87
N GLU A 167 -1.44 -4.65 9.97
CA GLU A 167 -1.88 -6.05 10.03
C GLU A 167 -3.10 -6.30 9.16
N ALA A 168 -4.07 -5.37 9.18
CA ALA A 168 -5.24 -5.43 8.32
C ALA A 168 -4.84 -5.48 6.84
N GLU A 169 -4.00 -4.56 6.36
CA GLU A 169 -3.57 -4.54 4.95
C GLU A 169 -2.79 -5.80 4.55
N LYS A 170 -2.01 -6.41 5.46
CA LYS A 170 -1.37 -7.71 5.22
C LYS A 170 -2.41 -8.81 4.99
N HIS A 171 -3.48 -8.85 5.77
CA HIS A 171 -4.56 -9.82 5.58
C HIS A 171 -5.29 -9.61 4.25
N LEU A 172 -5.60 -8.37 3.89
CA LEU A 172 -6.21 -8.04 2.59
C LEU A 172 -5.30 -8.45 1.43
N THR A 173 -4.01 -8.14 1.49
CA THR A 173 -3.03 -8.55 0.46
C THR A 173 -2.99 -10.08 0.31
N ALA A 174 -2.99 -10.82 1.42
CA ALA A 174 -3.03 -12.28 1.40
C ALA A 174 -4.34 -12.84 0.81
N MET A 175 -5.48 -12.19 1.08
CA MET A 175 -6.77 -12.56 0.46
C MET A 175 -6.71 -12.39 -1.07
N ARG A 176 -6.21 -11.26 -1.56
CA ARG A 176 -6.08 -10.98 -3.00
C ARG A 176 -5.19 -12.02 -3.69
N ALA A 177 -4.06 -12.35 -3.07
CA ALA A 177 -3.12 -13.35 -3.59
C ALA A 177 -3.68 -14.78 -3.56
N ALA A 178 -4.56 -15.10 -2.60
CA ALA A 178 -5.22 -16.40 -2.54
C ALA A 178 -6.30 -16.51 -3.62
N ILE A 179 -7.19 -15.52 -3.71
CA ILE A 179 -8.33 -15.57 -4.64
C ILE A 179 -7.89 -15.53 -6.11
N SER A 180 -6.80 -14.84 -6.44
CA SER A 180 -6.25 -14.79 -7.81
C SER A 180 -5.84 -16.16 -8.35
N LYS A 181 -5.56 -17.14 -7.46
CA LYS A 181 -5.26 -18.52 -7.88
C LYS A 181 -6.46 -19.22 -8.49
N THR A 182 -7.68 -18.77 -8.19
CA THR A 182 -8.91 -19.38 -8.70
C THR A 182 -9.16 -19.09 -10.19
N GLY A 183 -8.60 -17.98 -10.70
CA GLY A 183 -8.79 -17.49 -12.06
C GLY A 183 -10.21 -16.99 -12.38
N ASP A 184 -11.08 -16.86 -11.38
CA ASP A 184 -12.47 -16.42 -11.56
C ASP A 184 -12.58 -14.91 -11.30
N ARG A 185 -12.82 -14.15 -12.37
CA ARG A 185 -12.91 -12.68 -12.31
C ARG A 185 -14.07 -12.18 -11.45
N VAL A 186 -15.15 -12.95 -11.33
CA VAL A 186 -16.29 -12.56 -10.50
C VAL A 186 -15.91 -12.67 -9.03
N LEU A 187 -15.27 -13.78 -8.64
CA LEU A 187 -14.79 -13.99 -7.27
C LEU A 187 -13.72 -12.98 -6.88
N GLU A 188 -12.79 -12.68 -7.80
CA GLU A 188 -11.82 -11.61 -7.63
C GLU A 188 -12.50 -10.26 -7.35
N ALA A 189 -13.52 -9.89 -8.14
CA ALA A 189 -14.26 -8.64 -7.94
C ALA A 189 -15.02 -8.60 -6.61
N ARG A 190 -15.60 -9.73 -6.16
CA ARG A 190 -16.28 -9.81 -4.85
C ARG A 190 -15.32 -9.63 -3.69
N VAL A 191 -14.11 -10.21 -3.77
CA VAL A 191 -13.07 -9.98 -2.77
C VAL A 191 -12.65 -8.51 -2.79
N ASP A 192 -12.41 -7.92 -3.95
CA ASP A 192 -12.01 -6.51 -4.06
C ASP A 192 -13.06 -5.56 -3.46
N GLN A 193 -14.35 -5.85 -3.65
CA GLN A 193 -15.44 -5.09 -3.06
C GLN A 193 -15.41 -5.14 -1.52
N PHE A 194 -15.26 -6.33 -0.94
CA PHE A 194 -15.07 -6.47 0.51
C PHE A 194 -13.81 -5.75 1.00
N GLN A 195 -12.69 -5.84 0.27
CA GLN A 195 -11.46 -5.13 0.63
C GLN A 195 -11.66 -3.61 0.68
N ASN A 196 -12.48 -3.05 -0.21
CA ASN A 196 -12.79 -1.63 -0.20
C ASN A 196 -13.58 -1.23 1.06
N ALA A 197 -14.56 -2.03 1.50
CA ALA A 197 -15.27 -1.79 2.75
C ALA A 197 -14.31 -1.82 3.96
N ALA A 198 -13.42 -2.81 4.02
CA ALA A 198 -12.40 -2.91 5.06
C ALA A 198 -11.41 -1.74 5.05
N ARG A 199 -10.95 -1.30 3.87
CA ARG A 199 -10.06 -0.14 3.73
C ARG A 199 -10.75 1.17 4.13
N THR A 200 -12.04 1.33 3.84
CA THR A 200 -12.82 2.50 4.30
C THR A 200 -12.91 2.54 5.82
N MET A 201 -13.18 1.40 6.48
CA MET A 201 -13.11 1.32 7.94
C MET A 201 -11.72 1.67 8.46
N ALA A 202 -10.66 1.10 7.88
CA ALA A 202 -9.29 1.35 8.30
C ALA A 202 -8.91 2.84 8.18
N ARG A 203 -9.31 3.51 7.09
CA ARG A 203 -9.12 4.97 6.92
C ARG A 203 -9.89 5.77 7.95
N THR A 204 -11.13 5.39 8.27
CA THR A 204 -11.94 6.08 9.28
C THR A 204 -11.24 6.06 10.64
N VAL A 205 -10.74 4.89 11.06
CA VAL A 205 -9.97 4.72 12.30
C VAL A 205 -8.61 5.44 12.25
N GLU A 206 -8.05 5.62 11.06
CA GLU A 206 -6.83 6.40 10.88
C GLU A 206 -7.07 7.90 11.06
N GLU A 207 -8.26 8.38 10.71
CA GLU A 207 -8.69 9.76 10.88
C GLU A 207 -9.06 10.06 12.33
N ASP A 208 -9.73 9.13 13.02
CA ASP A 208 -9.98 9.19 14.46
C ASP A 208 -9.46 7.94 15.21
N PRO A 209 -8.31 8.06 15.93
CA PRO A 209 -7.77 6.98 16.74
C PRO A 209 -8.68 6.43 17.85
N HIS A 210 -9.67 7.20 18.33
CA HIS A 210 -10.58 6.76 19.40
C HIS A 210 -11.47 5.59 18.96
N ASP A 211 -11.83 5.56 17.68
CA ASP A 211 -12.64 4.52 17.06
C ASP A 211 -11.98 3.13 17.04
N LEU A 212 -10.67 3.07 17.24
CA LEU A 212 -9.92 1.81 17.25
C LEU A 212 -10.53 0.81 18.25
N THR A 213 -11.07 1.29 19.38
CA THR A 213 -11.69 0.40 20.38
C THR A 213 -12.86 -0.38 19.79
N GLY A 214 -13.69 0.28 18.97
CA GLY A 214 -14.83 -0.33 18.30
C GLY A 214 -14.47 -1.12 17.02
N ALA A 215 -13.43 -0.70 16.31
CA ALA A 215 -13.00 -1.32 15.06
C ALA A 215 -12.04 -2.51 15.23
N ARG A 216 -11.37 -2.66 16.39
CA ARG A 216 -10.32 -3.68 16.62
C ARG A 216 -10.78 -5.10 16.28
N LYS A 217 -12.00 -5.48 16.66
CA LYS A 217 -12.54 -6.82 16.39
C LYS A 217 -12.67 -7.09 14.88
N TYR A 218 -13.05 -6.06 14.12
CA TYR A 218 -13.23 -6.12 12.68
C TYR A 218 -11.88 -6.18 11.95
N LEU A 219 -11.00 -5.21 12.21
CA LEU A 219 -9.70 -5.12 11.54
C LEU A 219 -8.71 -6.22 11.94
N GLY A 220 -8.88 -6.82 13.13
CA GLY A 220 -8.08 -7.96 13.59
C GLY A 220 -8.75 -9.30 13.30
N VAL A 221 -9.64 -9.72 14.20
CA VAL A 221 -10.19 -11.10 14.23
C VAL A 221 -10.99 -11.42 12.98
N TYR A 222 -11.88 -10.54 12.54
CA TYR A 222 -12.73 -10.82 11.38
C TYR A 222 -11.93 -10.79 10.07
N LEU A 223 -10.99 -9.87 9.93
CA LEU A 223 -10.13 -9.83 8.75
C LEU A 223 -9.19 -11.04 8.66
N GLN A 224 -8.64 -11.48 9.79
CA GLN A 224 -7.88 -12.72 9.87
C GLN A 224 -8.76 -13.93 9.48
N GLY A 225 -9.98 -14.02 10.01
CA GLY A 225 -10.92 -15.07 9.65
C GLY A 225 -11.30 -15.06 8.16
N ALA A 226 -11.54 -13.88 7.60
CA ALA A 226 -11.83 -13.70 6.18
C ALA A 226 -10.65 -14.13 5.29
N ARG A 227 -9.41 -13.80 5.69
CA ARG A 227 -8.19 -14.30 5.04
C ARG A 227 -8.15 -15.82 5.05
N ASP A 228 -8.28 -16.42 6.21
CA ASP A 228 -8.14 -17.87 6.37
C ASP A 228 -9.24 -18.62 5.60
N ALA A 229 -10.47 -18.09 5.59
CA ALA A 229 -11.57 -18.59 4.76
C ALA A 229 -11.26 -18.47 3.27
N THR A 230 -10.72 -17.33 2.81
CA THR A 230 -10.36 -17.11 1.40
C THR A 230 -9.28 -18.08 0.93
N ILE A 231 -8.26 -18.35 1.77
CA ILE A 231 -7.20 -19.32 1.46
C ILE A 231 -7.80 -20.72 1.32
N LYS A 232 -8.59 -21.17 2.31
CA LYS A 232 -9.22 -22.50 2.29
C LYS A 232 -10.18 -22.66 1.10
N PHE A 233 -10.99 -21.64 0.83
CA PHE A 233 -11.89 -21.62 -0.32
C PHE A 233 -11.11 -21.72 -1.64
N SER A 234 -10.08 -20.90 -1.82
CA SER A 234 -9.27 -20.89 -3.04
C SER A 234 -8.59 -22.24 -3.28
N ASP A 235 -8.06 -22.87 -2.23
CA ASP A 235 -7.43 -24.19 -2.30
C ASP A 235 -8.44 -25.30 -2.62
N LEU A 236 -9.68 -25.21 -2.12
CA LEU A 236 -10.75 -26.16 -2.45
C LEU A 236 -11.24 -25.96 -3.89
N TYR A 237 -11.50 -24.70 -4.27
CA TYR A 237 -12.10 -24.33 -5.55
C TYR A 237 -11.16 -24.55 -6.74
N THR A 238 -9.85 -24.49 -6.51
CA THR A 238 -8.85 -24.85 -7.52
C THR A 238 -8.78 -26.36 -7.77
N ARG A 239 -9.04 -27.19 -6.76
CA ARG A 239 -9.08 -28.66 -6.91
C ARG A 239 -10.40 -29.15 -7.50
N LYS A 240 -11.52 -28.56 -7.06
CA LYS A 240 -12.87 -28.90 -7.49
C LYS A 240 -13.72 -27.64 -7.55
N LYS A 241 -14.25 -27.34 -8.73
CA LYS A 241 -15.14 -26.18 -8.97
C LYS A 241 -16.53 -26.44 -8.39
N ASP A 242 -16.63 -26.45 -7.07
CA ASP A 242 -17.88 -26.69 -6.34
C ASP A 242 -18.74 -25.43 -6.27
N ALA A 243 -19.94 -25.50 -6.83
CA ALA A 243 -20.87 -24.36 -6.88
C ALA A 243 -21.45 -24.01 -5.50
N SER A 244 -21.63 -24.99 -4.62
CA SER A 244 -22.12 -24.73 -3.25
C SER A 244 -21.09 -23.97 -2.45
N ALA A 245 -19.82 -24.43 -2.49
CA ALA A 245 -18.73 -23.74 -1.79
C ALA A 245 -18.52 -22.31 -2.30
N LYS A 246 -18.75 -22.07 -3.60
CA LYS A 246 -18.74 -20.72 -4.19
C LYS A 246 -19.85 -19.84 -3.60
N ALA A 247 -21.08 -20.34 -3.56
CA ALA A 247 -22.21 -19.60 -3.02
C ALA A 247 -22.02 -19.27 -1.53
N ASP A 248 -21.54 -20.24 -0.73
CA ASP A 248 -21.28 -20.03 0.70
C ASP A 248 -20.19 -18.97 0.94
N PHE A 249 -19.14 -18.98 0.11
CA PHE A 249 -18.07 -17.98 0.19
C PHE A 249 -18.56 -16.58 -0.24
N GLU A 250 -19.37 -16.47 -1.29
CA GLU A 250 -19.97 -15.20 -1.71
C GLU A 250 -20.93 -14.65 -0.66
N ALA A 251 -21.71 -15.50 0.01
CA ALA A 251 -22.56 -15.12 1.13
C ALA A 251 -21.72 -14.58 2.30
N LEU A 252 -20.65 -15.29 2.69
CA LEU A 252 -19.72 -14.83 3.72
C LEU A 252 -19.14 -13.44 3.40
N LEU A 253 -18.70 -13.21 2.15
CA LEU A 253 -18.17 -11.90 1.74
C LEU A 253 -19.24 -10.80 1.83
N THR A 254 -20.48 -11.12 1.47
CA THR A 254 -21.61 -10.18 1.55
C THR A 254 -21.93 -9.81 3.00
N ASP A 255 -21.94 -10.80 3.89
CA ASP A 255 -22.18 -10.58 5.32
C ASP A 255 -21.06 -9.73 5.93
N LEU A 256 -19.81 -10.04 5.60
CA LEU A 256 -18.66 -9.26 6.06
C LEU A 256 -18.70 -7.83 5.53
N GLU A 257 -18.94 -7.62 4.24
CA GLU A 257 -19.07 -6.29 3.63
C GLU A 257 -20.15 -5.46 4.34
N THR A 258 -21.33 -6.05 4.55
CA THR A 258 -22.46 -5.40 5.23
C THR A 258 -22.09 -5.01 6.65
N ASN A 259 -21.50 -5.93 7.42
CA ASN A 259 -21.14 -5.69 8.81
C ASN A 259 -20.02 -4.64 8.95
N PHE A 260 -19.03 -4.63 8.05
CA PHE A 260 -17.97 -3.62 8.04
C PHE A 260 -18.52 -2.23 7.68
N THR A 261 -19.39 -2.16 6.67
CA THR A 261 -20.01 -0.90 6.25
C THR A 261 -20.88 -0.33 7.37
N ALA A 262 -21.78 -1.13 7.93
CA ALA A 262 -22.65 -0.71 9.03
C ALA A 262 -21.86 -0.26 10.27
N ARG A 263 -20.76 -0.95 10.60
CA ARG A 263 -19.90 -0.53 11.71
C ARG A 263 -19.20 0.79 11.42
N THR A 264 -18.76 1.01 10.19
CA THR A 264 -18.12 2.27 9.76
C THR A 264 -19.09 3.43 9.81
N GLU A 265 -20.32 3.26 9.29
CA GLU A 265 -21.37 4.28 9.38
C GLU A 265 -21.71 4.63 10.82
N LYS A 266 -21.77 3.64 11.71
CA LYS A 266 -22.02 3.89 13.13
C LYS A 266 -20.95 4.77 13.77
N MET A 267 -19.67 4.52 13.49
CA MET A 267 -18.56 5.34 14.01
C MET A 267 -18.71 6.80 13.56
N LEU A 268 -18.96 7.02 12.27
CA LEU A 268 -19.19 8.36 11.70
C LEU A 268 -20.42 9.08 12.26
N LEU A 269 -21.44 8.35 12.72
CA LEU A 269 -22.62 8.92 13.37
C LEU A 269 -22.37 9.29 14.83
N ASP A 270 -21.61 8.46 15.54
CA ASP A 270 -21.22 8.70 16.93
C ASP A 270 -20.36 10.00 16.97
N ASP A 271 -19.40 10.18 16.04
CA ASP A 271 -18.58 11.40 15.93
C ASP A 271 -19.40 12.69 15.73
N ARG A 272 -20.42 12.63 14.88
CA ARG A 272 -21.32 13.77 14.63
C ARG A 272 -22.12 14.12 15.88
N SER A 273 -22.56 13.11 16.61
CA SER A 273 -23.33 13.28 17.84
C SER A 273 -22.49 13.96 18.92
N ASP A 274 -21.22 13.55 19.05
CA ASP A 274 -20.27 14.14 19.99
C ASP A 274 -19.99 15.62 19.66
N MET A 275 -19.76 15.95 18.38
CA MET A 275 -19.60 17.34 17.93
C MET A 275 -20.84 18.20 18.24
N ASP A 276 -22.04 17.68 17.99
CA ASP A 276 -23.29 18.40 18.29
C ASP A 276 -23.47 18.67 19.79
N VAL A 277 -23.02 17.75 20.64
CA VAL A 277 -22.99 17.93 22.09
C VAL A 277 -21.98 19.00 22.49
N GLU A 278 -20.76 18.97 21.95
CA GLU A 278 -19.75 19.99 22.23
C GLU A 278 -20.19 21.39 21.80
N ILE A 279 -20.82 21.53 20.63
CA ILE A 279 -21.38 22.80 20.15
C ILE A 279 -22.46 23.31 21.11
N LYS A 280 -23.33 22.43 21.61
CA LYS A 280 -24.36 22.81 22.61
C LYS A 280 -23.73 23.27 23.91
N VAL A 281 -22.74 22.52 24.42
CA VAL A 281 -22.04 22.88 25.67
C VAL A 281 -21.32 24.22 25.53
N LEU A 282 -20.64 24.48 24.40
CA LEU A 282 -20.00 25.77 24.13
C LEU A 282 -21.02 26.90 24.04
N ARG A 283 -22.16 26.69 23.37
CA ARG A 283 -23.24 27.68 23.28
C ARG A 283 -23.80 28.02 24.66
N ASP A 284 -24.04 27.02 25.50
CA ASP A 284 -24.53 27.21 26.86
C ASP A 284 -23.51 27.97 27.72
N ARG A 285 -22.21 27.69 27.55
CA ARG A 285 -21.13 28.41 28.24
C ARG A 285 -21.02 29.86 27.78
N LEU A 286 -21.06 30.11 26.48
CA LEU A 286 -21.03 31.47 25.91
C LEU A 286 -22.25 32.30 26.36
N GLN A 287 -23.44 31.68 26.44
CA GLN A 287 -24.63 32.33 26.98
C GLN A 287 -24.47 32.69 28.46
N ARG A 288 -23.88 31.81 29.28
CA ARG A 288 -23.61 32.07 30.70
C ARG A 288 -22.52 33.13 30.92
N GLU A 289 -21.52 33.18 30.05
CA GLU A 289 -20.43 34.16 30.10
C GLU A 289 -20.79 35.49 29.42
N GLY A 290 -22.01 35.63 28.88
CA GLY A 290 -22.52 36.89 28.33
C GLY A 290 -21.87 37.34 27.01
N VAL A 291 -21.11 36.46 26.35
CA VAL A 291 -20.39 36.76 25.11
C VAL A 291 -21.35 36.56 23.94
N THR A 292 -22.13 37.60 23.61
CA THR A 292 -22.88 37.64 22.35
C THR A 292 -21.93 37.93 21.20
N SER A 293 -21.75 36.95 20.29
CA SER A 293 -21.19 37.24 18.96
C SER A 293 -22.06 38.31 18.32
N LYS A 294 -21.45 39.46 17.99
CA LYS A 294 -22.02 40.35 16.98
C LYS A 294 -22.07 39.65 15.63
#